data_AF-A0A535ILA4-F1
#
_entry.id   AF-A0A535ILA4-F1
#
_cell.length_a   1.000
_cell.length_b   1.000
_cell.length_c   1.000
_cell.angle_alpha   90.00
_cell.angle_beta   90.00
_cell.angle_gamma   90.00
#
_symmetry.space_group_name_H-M   'P 1'
#
loop_
_entity.id
_entity.type
_entity.pdbx_description
1 polymer ?
#
loop_
_entity_poly.entity_id
_entity_poly.type
_entity_poly.pdbx_seq_one_letter_code
_entity_poly.pdbx_strand_id
1 'polypeptide(L)'
;EFERVSLAVGKEGRIAQRAALTGAGGSWAASVSSVNALIGDLVQPTSEVARVIGAVAKGDLSQTMALDIEGRPLMGEFLRIGKTVNSMVDQLSSFASEVTRVAREVGTEGKLGGQAKVKGVAGTW
;
A
#
# COMPACT_ATOMS: atom_id res chain seq x y z
N GLU A 1 6.54 18.34 -23.87
CA GLU A 1 6.68 18.16 -22.41
C GLU A 1 5.51 17.49 -21.70
N PHE A 2 4.29 18.04 -21.70
CA PHE A 2 3.18 17.37 -20.99
C PHE A 2 2.87 15.96 -21.52
N GLU A 3 2.89 15.77 -22.85
CA GLU A 3 2.74 14.46 -23.46
C GLU A 3 3.84 13.47 -23.02
N ARG A 4 5.10 13.93 -22.97
CA ARG A 4 6.25 13.15 -22.50
C ARG A 4 6.04 12.67 -21.06
N VAL A 5 5.61 13.56 -20.18
CA VAL A 5 5.38 13.23 -18.76
C VAL A 5 4.17 12.33 -18.58
N SER A 6 3.09 12.58 -19.32
CA SER A 6 1.91 11.71 -19.33
C SER A 6 2.25 10.29 -19.75
N LEU A 7 3.07 10.13 -20.80
CA LEU A 7 3.55 8.82 -21.24
C LEU A 7 4.47 8.18 -20.20
N ALA A 8 5.46 8.92 -19.69
CA ALA A 8 6.41 8.39 -18.73
C ALA A 8 5.77 7.98 -17.39
N VAL A 9 4.95 8.85 -16.79
CA VAL A 9 4.31 8.58 -15.50
C VAL A 9 3.11 7.65 -15.68
N GLY A 10 2.24 7.95 -16.63
CA GLY A 10 0.94 7.29 -16.79
C GLY A 10 0.98 5.95 -17.51
N LYS A 11 1.92 5.74 -18.45
CA LYS A 11 2.00 4.48 -19.23
C LYS A 11 3.21 3.63 -18.87
N GLU A 12 4.35 4.25 -18.60
CA GLU A 12 5.59 3.53 -18.33
C GLU A 12 5.89 3.36 -16.83
N GLY A 13 5.07 3.95 -15.95
CA GLY A 13 5.25 3.86 -14.51
C GLY A 13 6.51 4.58 -13.98
N ARG A 14 7.14 5.45 -14.77
CA ARG A 14 8.29 6.28 -14.35
C ARG A 14 7.83 7.43 -13.48
N ILE A 15 7.31 7.12 -12.29
CA ILE A 15 6.69 8.02 -11.32
C ILE A 15 7.59 9.12 -10.74
N ALA A 16 8.90 9.05 -10.98
CA ALA A 16 9.86 10.12 -10.63
C ALA A 16 9.97 11.21 -11.71
N GLN A 17 9.44 10.99 -12.91
CA GLN A 17 9.48 11.97 -13.99
C GLN A 17 8.57 13.16 -13.68
N ARG A 18 9.05 14.36 -14.02
CA ARG A 18 8.33 15.63 -13.83
C ARG A 18 8.37 16.46 -15.11
N ALA A 19 7.38 17.35 -15.25
CA ALA A 19 7.34 18.32 -16.34
C ALA A 19 8.29 19.46 -16.04
N ALA A 20 9.07 19.86 -17.04
CA ALA A 20 9.93 21.02 -16.98
C ALA A 20 9.79 21.79 -18.29
N LEU A 21 9.31 23.03 -18.22
CA LEU A 21 9.25 23.93 -19.38
C LEU A 21 10.33 25.00 -19.18
N THR A 22 11.35 24.98 -20.02
CA THR A 22 12.35 26.06 -20.06
C THR A 22 11.73 27.29 -20.73
N GLY A 23 11.85 28.45 -20.08
CA GLY A 23 11.31 29.72 -20.60
C GLY A 23 9.81 29.97 -20.37
N ALA A 24 9.11 29.09 -19.65
CA ALA A 24 7.73 29.35 -19.24
C ALA A 24 7.69 30.31 -18.04
N GLY A 25 7.19 31.52 -18.26
CA GLY A 25 6.88 32.49 -17.20
C GLY A 25 5.39 32.56 -16.87
N GLY A 26 5.05 33.12 -15.71
CA GLY A 26 3.66 33.40 -15.32
C GLY A 26 2.80 32.15 -15.16
N SER A 27 1.56 32.19 -15.67
CA SER A 27 0.55 31.14 -15.45
C SER A 27 0.99 29.74 -15.92
N TRP A 28 1.84 29.65 -16.94
CA TRP A 28 2.35 28.37 -17.43
C TRP A 28 3.27 27.66 -16.43
N ALA A 29 4.14 28.43 -15.74
CA ALA A 29 4.96 27.88 -14.67
C ALA A 29 4.10 27.39 -13.51
N ALA A 30 3.05 28.13 -13.15
CA ALA A 30 2.10 27.72 -12.13
C ALA A 30 1.38 26.42 -12.51
N SER A 31 0.90 26.28 -13.76
CA SER A 31 0.28 25.04 -14.24
C SER A 31 1.23 23.84 -14.20
N VAL A 32 2.49 24.01 -14.61
CA VAL A 32 3.52 22.95 -14.49
C VAL A 32 3.73 22.55 -13.04
N SER A 33 3.81 23.51 -12.13
CA SER A 33 3.94 23.25 -10.70
C SER A 33 2.75 22.47 -10.15
N SER A 34 1.51 22.85 -10.50
CA SER A 34 0.31 22.15 -10.06
C SER A 34 0.23 20.71 -10.58
N VAL A 35 0.63 20.47 -11.84
CA VAL A 35 0.68 19.11 -12.40
C VAL A 35 1.75 18.28 -11.68
N ASN A 36 2.94 18.83 -11.44
CA ASN A 36 4.01 18.14 -10.72
C ASN A 36 3.62 17.82 -9.27
N ALA A 37 2.89 18.73 -8.61
CA ALA A 37 2.35 18.51 -7.27
C ALA A 37 1.32 17.38 -7.28
N LEU A 38 0.37 17.38 -8.22
CA LEU A 38 -0.61 16.31 -8.37
C LEU A 38 0.05 14.95 -8.62
N ILE A 39 1.10 14.89 -9.46
CA ILE A 39 1.87 13.66 -9.65
C ILE A 39 2.49 13.22 -8.32
N GLY A 40 3.08 14.13 -7.55
CA GLY A 40 3.65 13.81 -6.24
C GLY A 40 2.62 13.25 -5.26
N ASP A 41 1.48 13.95 -5.12
CA ASP A 41 0.41 13.58 -4.20
C ASP A 41 -0.25 12.23 -4.57
N LEU A 42 -0.24 11.84 -5.85
CA LEU A 42 -0.71 10.50 -6.28
C LEU A 42 0.34 9.41 -6.09
N VAL A 43 1.61 9.72 -6.34
CA VAL A 43 2.70 8.74 -6.32
C VAL A 43 3.03 8.28 -4.91
N GLN A 44 3.03 9.19 -3.93
CA GLN A 44 3.48 8.89 -2.58
C GLN A 44 2.63 7.79 -1.90
N PRO A 45 1.27 7.86 -1.87
CA PRO A 45 0.45 6.76 -1.34
C PRO A 45 0.62 5.45 -2.10
N THR A 46 0.77 5.50 -3.44
CA THR A 46 0.98 4.30 -4.26
C THR A 46 2.30 3.61 -3.92
N SER A 47 3.38 4.38 -3.71
CA SER A 47 4.66 3.83 -3.27
C SER A 47 4.58 3.20 -1.88
N GLU A 48 3.84 3.80 -0.95
CA GLU A 48 3.61 3.21 0.38
C GLU A 48 2.85 1.89 0.33
N VAL A 49 1.83 1.78 -0.52
CA VAL A 49 1.12 0.50 -0.74
C VAL A 49 2.08 -0.57 -1.26
N ALA A 50 2.90 -0.24 -2.26
CA ALA A 50 3.88 -1.18 -2.80
C ALA A 50 4.90 -1.63 -1.74
N ARG A 51 5.34 -0.71 -0.86
CA ARG A 51 6.24 -1.02 0.25
C ARG A 51 5.63 -2.05 1.20
N VAL A 52 4.40 -1.84 1.63
CA VAL A 52 3.70 -2.75 2.56
C VAL A 52 3.44 -4.11 1.91
N ILE A 53 2.95 -4.15 0.67
CA ILE A 53 2.77 -5.41 -0.06
C ILE A 53 4.10 -6.16 -0.20
N GLY A 54 5.18 -5.45 -0.51
CA GLY A 54 6.52 -6.03 -0.58
C GLY A 54 7.02 -6.59 0.74
N ALA A 55 6.68 -5.97 1.87
CA ALA A 55 6.99 -6.49 3.21
C ALA A 55 6.20 -7.77 3.51
N VAL A 56 4.89 -7.76 3.24
CA VAL A 56 4.01 -8.93 3.39
C VAL A 56 4.51 -10.10 2.56
N ALA A 57 4.92 -9.87 1.31
CA ALA A 57 5.47 -10.90 0.44
C ALA A 57 6.78 -11.53 0.98
N LYS A 58 7.52 -10.80 1.81
CA LYS A 58 8.72 -11.29 2.52
C LYS A 58 8.40 -11.92 3.89
N GLY A 59 7.12 -12.01 4.24
CA GLY A 59 6.65 -12.53 5.53
C GLY A 59 6.70 -11.52 6.68
N ASP A 60 7.02 -10.25 6.42
CA ASP A 60 7.00 -9.21 7.43
C ASP A 60 5.60 -8.59 7.53
N LEU A 61 4.80 -9.13 8.46
CA LEU A 61 3.44 -8.68 8.76
C LEU A 61 3.39 -7.57 9.83
N SER A 62 4.55 -7.03 10.23
CA SER A 62 4.61 -5.88 11.16
C SER A 62 4.43 -4.53 10.45
N GLN A 63 4.60 -4.52 9.12
CA GLN A 63 4.55 -3.31 8.32
C GLN A 63 3.12 -2.98 7.92
N THR A 64 2.66 -1.78 8.28
CA THR A 64 1.36 -1.25 7.90
C THR A 64 1.51 0.04 7.09
N MET A 65 0.42 0.44 6.42
CA MET A 65 0.33 1.72 5.74
C MET A 65 0.09 2.83 6.77
N ALA A 66 0.88 3.89 6.67
CA ALA A 66 0.64 5.10 7.44
C ALA A 66 -0.65 5.77 6.92
N LEU A 67 -1.56 6.13 7.85
CA LEU A 67 -2.80 6.85 7.50
C LEU A 67 -2.62 8.38 7.55
N ASP A 68 -1.41 8.82 7.81
CA ASP A 68 -0.95 10.20 7.74
C ASP A 68 0.39 10.21 7.00
N ILE A 69 0.56 11.17 6.09
CA ILE A 69 1.77 11.32 5.31
C ILE A 69 2.20 12.79 5.41
N GLU A 70 3.40 13.02 5.96
CA GLU A 70 3.97 14.36 6.14
C GLU A 70 3.05 15.31 6.95
N GLY A 71 2.33 14.79 7.95
CA GLY A 71 1.41 15.57 8.77
C GLY A 71 0.08 15.88 8.10
N ARG A 72 -0.20 15.26 6.94
CA ARG A 72 -1.49 15.33 6.25
C ARG A 72 -2.18 13.97 6.34
N PRO A 73 -3.37 13.90 6.97
CA PRO A 73 -4.12 12.65 7.03
C PRO A 73 -4.53 12.24 5.62
N LEU A 74 -4.42 10.94 5.33
CA LEU A 74 -4.99 10.41 4.09
C LEU A 74 -6.50 10.64 4.10
N MET A 75 -7.03 11.01 2.94
CA MET A 75 -8.45 11.26 2.74
C MET A 75 -9.00 10.50 1.55
N GLY A 76 -10.32 10.37 1.50
CA GLY A 76 -11.04 9.79 0.38
C GLY A 76 -10.51 8.41 -0.01
N GLU A 77 -10.14 8.27 -1.28
CA GLU A 77 -9.72 6.99 -1.85
C GLU A 77 -8.43 6.45 -1.22
N PHE A 78 -7.45 7.30 -0.94
CA PHE A 78 -6.19 6.87 -0.33
C PHE A 78 -6.38 6.36 1.08
N LEU A 79 -7.27 6.99 1.86
CA LEU A 79 -7.61 6.49 3.20
C LEU A 79 -8.29 5.14 3.13
N ARG A 80 -9.22 4.96 2.18
CA ARG A 80 -9.91 3.69 1.96
C ARG A 80 -8.91 2.59 1.61
N ILE A 81 -8.03 2.84 0.64
CA ILE A 81 -6.98 1.91 0.23
C ILE A 81 -6.11 1.54 1.44
N GLY A 82 -5.63 2.53 2.21
CA GLY A 82 -4.76 2.27 3.36
C GLY A 82 -5.43 1.45 4.46
N LYS A 83 -6.71 1.71 4.75
CA LYS A 83 -7.48 0.88 5.68
C LYS A 83 -7.65 -0.55 5.16
N THR A 84 -7.94 -0.72 3.87
CA THR A 84 -8.06 -2.05 3.26
C THR A 84 -6.74 -2.82 3.34
N VAL A 85 -5.61 -2.18 3.03
CA VAL A 85 -4.28 -2.78 3.14
C VAL A 85 -3.97 -3.18 4.58
N ASN A 86 -4.24 -2.30 5.55
CA ASN A 86 -4.00 -2.61 6.96
C ASN A 86 -4.87 -3.77 7.45
N SER A 87 -6.16 -3.80 7.10
CA SER A 87 -7.02 -4.93 7.43
C SER A 87 -6.53 -6.25 6.83
N MET A 88 -5.99 -6.23 5.61
CA MET A 88 -5.37 -7.42 5.00
C MET A 88 -4.15 -7.89 5.80
N VAL A 89 -3.27 -6.97 6.21
CA VAL A 89 -2.09 -7.30 7.05
C VAL A 89 -2.54 -7.92 8.38
N ASP A 90 -3.54 -7.34 9.04
CA ASP A 90 -4.06 -7.84 10.31
C ASP A 90 -4.66 -9.25 10.20
N GLN A 91 -5.41 -9.50 9.11
CA GLN A 91 -5.99 -10.82 8.83
C GLN A 91 -4.90 -11.88 8.59
N LEU A 92 -3.88 -11.55 7.80
CA LEU A 92 -2.76 -12.44 7.55
C LEU A 92 -1.95 -12.72 8.82
N SER A 93 -1.74 -11.70 9.66
CA SER A 93 -1.03 -11.83 10.94
C SER A 93 -1.78 -12.75 11.89
N SER A 94 -3.10 -12.58 11.98
CA SER A 94 -3.97 -13.45 12.77
C SER A 94 -3.95 -14.89 12.27
N PHE A 95 -3.98 -15.09 10.95
CA PHE A 95 -3.89 -16.42 10.34
C PHE A 95 -2.54 -17.10 10.62
N ALA A 96 -1.43 -16.39 10.47
CA ALA A 96 -0.10 -16.91 10.74
C ALA A 96 0.06 -17.36 12.20
N SER A 97 -0.48 -16.57 13.14
CA SER A 97 -0.53 -16.94 14.56
C SER A 97 -1.33 -18.22 14.80
N GLU A 98 -2.48 -18.35 14.15
CA GLU A 98 -3.37 -19.51 14.32
C GLU A 98 -2.76 -20.79 13.74
N VAL A 99 -2.13 -20.71 12.56
CA VAL A 99 -1.38 -21.83 11.97
C VAL A 99 -0.26 -22.28 12.91
N THR A 100 0.48 -21.33 13.51
CA THR A 100 1.55 -21.65 14.46
C THR A 100 1.01 -22.34 15.72
N ARG A 101 -0.15 -21.90 16.23
CA ARG A 101 -0.85 -22.53 17.37
C ARG A 101 -1.27 -23.96 17.04
N VAL A 102 -1.97 -24.16 15.92
CA VAL A 102 -2.46 -25.49 15.50
C VAL A 102 -1.28 -26.44 15.25
N ALA A 103 -0.21 -25.97 14.60
CA ALA A 103 0.99 -26.78 14.38
C ALA A 103 1.62 -27.26 15.70
N ARG A 104 1.61 -26.41 16.75
CA ARG A 104 2.06 -26.80 18.09
C ARG A 104 1.11 -27.83 18.73
N GLU A 105 -0.19 -27.60 18.72
CA GLU A 105 -1.16 -28.51 19.36
C GLU A 105 -1.19 -29.90 18.70
N VAL A 106 -1.12 -29.95 17.37
CA VAL A 106 -1.10 -31.22 16.63
C VAL A 106 0.26 -31.91 16.77
N GLY A 107 1.36 -31.16 16.64
CA GLY A 107 2.71 -31.71 16.60
C GLY A 107 3.31 -32.05 17.97
N THR A 108 3.06 -31.24 19.00
CA THR A 108 3.64 -31.41 20.35
C THR A 108 2.66 -31.92 21.40
N GLU A 109 1.36 -31.64 21.27
CA GLU A 109 0.35 -32.10 22.25
C GLU A 109 -0.45 -33.33 21.78
N GLY A 110 -0.26 -33.79 20.54
CA GLY A 110 -0.93 -34.98 20.01
C GLY A 110 -2.45 -34.87 19.86
N LYS A 111 -2.99 -33.65 19.91
CA LYS A 111 -4.43 -33.39 19.76
C LYS A 111 -4.80 -33.36 18.27
N LEU A 112 -5.28 -34.48 17.75
CA LEU A 112 -5.79 -34.57 16.38
C LEU A 112 -7.20 -33.95 16.31
N GLY A 113 -7.38 -32.89 15.49
CA GLY A 113 -8.69 -32.27 15.22
C GLY A 113 -8.83 -30.78 15.55
N GLY A 114 -7.75 -30.05 15.83
CA GLY A 114 -7.81 -28.60 16.04
C GLY A 114 -8.22 -27.84 14.77
N GLN A 115 -9.42 -27.27 14.76
CA GLN A 115 -9.86 -26.34 13.71
C GLN A 115 -9.35 -24.93 14.00
N ALA A 116 -8.89 -24.23 12.96
CA ALA A 116 -8.45 -22.84 13.07
C ALA A 116 -9.69 -21.93 13.10
N LYS A 117 -9.81 -21.07 14.12
CA LYS A 117 -10.88 -20.07 14.17
C LYS A 117 -10.30 -18.67 14.00
N VAL A 118 -10.18 -18.22 12.76
CA VAL A 118 -9.75 -16.86 12.46
C VAL A 118 -10.97 -15.93 12.36
N LYS A 119 -11.03 -14.91 13.21
CA LYS A 119 -12.10 -13.89 13.15
C LYS A 119 -11.96 -13.07 11.86
N GLY A 120 -13.06 -12.94 11.11
CA GLY A 120 -13.16 -12.01 9.99
C GLY A 120 -12.75 -12.54 8.62
N VAL A 121 -12.50 -13.85 8.48
CA VAL A 121 -12.21 -14.50 7.19
C VAL A 121 -13.38 -15.40 6.81
N ALA A 122 -13.95 -15.23 5.62
CA ALA A 122 -14.99 -16.11 5.10
C ALA A 122 -14.37 -17.35 4.44
N GLY A 123 -14.73 -18.56 4.88
CA GLY A 123 -14.27 -19.82 4.30
C GLY A 123 -14.24 -20.97 5.31
N THR A 124 -13.84 -22.16 4.85
CA THR A 124 -13.67 -23.38 5.66
C THR A 124 -12.18 -23.55 5.95
N TRP A 125 -11.77 -23.50 7.23
CA TRP A 125 -10.36 -23.56 7.68
C TRP A 125 -10.21 -24.41 8.93
#